data_AF-A0A511JLE2-F1
#
_entry.id   AF-A0A511JLE2-F1
#
_cell.length_a   1.000
_cell.length_b   1.000
_cell.length_c   1.000
_cell.angle_alpha   90.00
_cell.angle_beta   90.00
_cell.angle_gamma   90.00
#
_symmetry.space_group_name_H-M   'P 1'
#
loop_
_entity.id
_entity.type
_entity.pdbx_description
1 polymer ?
#
loop_
_entity_poly.entity_id
_entity_poly.type
_entity_poly.pdbx_seq_one_letter_code
_entity_poly.pdbx_strand_id
1 'polypeptide(L)'
;MTTQLVRRLAGALAALALLVTGALALAVPTAAADPVRIMTLGDSITGNPGCWRALLWQKLQQTGYTNIDMVGTLPAQGCGVTHDGDNEGHGGYLVTNVAAQGQLVGWLSATRPDIVVMHFATNDVWSNKSPQEILAAWTTLVQQMRASNPAMKILVAQIIPVAPSSCADCPQRTIALNAAIPAWAAGLSTSASPITVVDQWTGWNAATDTSDGVHPNGNGIVKLADRWYPALTAALNGSTPTPTPTASPTPTVSPSPSPTFTMPPADGCTATYTVASQWPGGFVATVRVTARAVPLAGWKVAVTLPNGAVANAWSSQAVTSGTTTTFSAAPWNGSVPSGGSIEFGFQGTGSATTSAVTCARA
;
A
#
# COMPACT_ATOMS: atom_id res chain seq x y z
N MET A 1 -61.70 -38.44 -66.44
CA MET A 1 -62.88 -37.59 -66.71
C MET A 1 -62.65 -36.29 -65.95
N THR A 2 -62.17 -35.22 -66.59
CA THR A 2 -62.88 -34.12 -67.29
C THR A 2 -62.64 -32.82 -66.49
N THR A 3 -61.69 -31.98 -66.89
CA THR A 3 -61.91 -30.67 -67.57
C THR A 3 -62.97 -29.76 -66.93
N GLN A 4 -62.55 -28.61 -66.37
CA GLN A 4 -62.98 -27.24 -66.73
C GLN A 4 -62.56 -26.24 -65.63
N LEU A 5 -61.66 -25.28 -65.89
CA LEU A 5 -61.84 -23.97 -66.54
C LEU A 5 -62.56 -22.89 -65.68
N VAL A 6 -61.75 -22.02 -65.06
CA VAL A 6 -61.78 -20.53 -65.10
C VAL A 6 -63.12 -19.79 -64.91
N ARG A 7 -63.22 -18.98 -63.84
CA ARG A 7 -63.46 -17.51 -63.93
C ARG A 7 -63.28 -16.78 -62.59
N ARG A 8 -62.60 -15.64 -62.69
CA ARG A 8 -62.15 -14.70 -61.64
C ARG A 8 -63.30 -13.84 -61.12
N LEU A 9 -63.24 -13.37 -59.86
CA LEU A 9 -63.19 -11.93 -59.52
C LEU A 9 -63.10 -11.67 -58.00
N ALA A 10 -62.01 -10.98 -57.65
CA ALA A 10 -61.81 -9.95 -56.60
C ALA A 10 -62.31 -10.19 -55.17
N GLY A 11 -61.36 -10.21 -54.22
CA GLY A 11 -61.66 -10.02 -52.80
C GLY A 11 -60.43 -10.05 -51.90
N ALA A 12 -59.84 -8.87 -51.68
CA ALA A 12 -58.99 -8.48 -50.56
C ALA A 12 -57.59 -9.12 -50.41
N LEU A 13 -56.58 -8.27 -50.63
CA LEU A 13 -55.21 -8.44 -50.13
C LEU A 13 -55.20 -8.47 -48.59
N ALA A 14 -54.63 -9.54 -48.02
CA ALA A 14 -54.04 -9.56 -46.69
C ALA A 14 -52.87 -10.57 -46.75
N ALA A 15 -51.64 -10.09 -46.87
CA ALA A 15 -50.72 -9.83 -45.77
C ALA A 15 -49.92 -11.08 -45.35
N LEU A 16 -48.69 -11.21 -45.88
CA LEU A 16 -47.51 -11.57 -45.09
C LEU A 16 -46.23 -11.35 -45.91
N ALA A 17 -45.83 -10.08 -46.06
CA ALA A 17 -44.45 -9.76 -46.42
C ALA A 17 -43.67 -9.67 -45.10
N LEU A 18 -42.88 -10.71 -44.81
CA LEU A 18 -41.96 -10.75 -43.67
C LEU A 18 -40.84 -9.73 -43.94
N LEU A 19 -41.06 -8.48 -43.54
CA LEU A 19 -40.02 -7.44 -43.52
C LEU A 19 -39.05 -7.74 -42.37
N VAL A 20 -37.97 -8.44 -42.68
CA VAL A 20 -36.78 -8.48 -41.82
C VAL A 20 -36.09 -7.12 -41.94
N THR A 21 -36.56 -6.13 -41.19
CA THR A 21 -35.81 -4.90 -40.97
C THR A 21 -34.67 -5.22 -40.02
N GLY A 22 -33.50 -5.53 -40.56
CA GLY A 22 -32.26 -5.57 -39.81
C GLY A 22 -31.96 -4.18 -39.27
N ALA A 23 -32.34 -3.92 -38.03
CA ALA A 23 -31.84 -2.78 -37.29
C ALA A 23 -30.35 -3.04 -37.02
N LEU A 24 -29.47 -2.48 -37.87
CA LEU A 24 -28.10 -2.23 -37.45
C LEU A 24 -28.19 -1.23 -36.30
N ALA A 25 -28.19 -1.73 -35.06
CA ALA A 25 -27.87 -0.93 -33.90
C ALA A 25 -26.42 -0.47 -34.09
N LEU A 26 -26.23 0.75 -34.60
CA LEU A 26 -24.96 1.43 -34.50
C LEU A 26 -24.67 1.53 -33.00
N ALA A 27 -23.76 0.70 -32.50
CA ALA A 27 -23.24 0.83 -31.15
C ALA A 27 -22.60 2.22 -31.07
N VAL A 28 -23.29 3.16 -30.43
CA VAL A 28 -22.72 4.46 -30.09
C VAL A 28 -21.51 4.15 -29.20
N PRO A 29 -20.31 4.65 -29.52
CA PRO A 29 -19.17 4.46 -28.65
C PRO A 29 -19.53 5.09 -27.30
N THR A 30 -19.63 4.29 -26.25
CA THR A 30 -19.72 4.83 -24.89
C THR A 30 -18.44 5.62 -24.65
N ALA A 31 -18.57 6.94 -24.45
CA ALA A 31 -17.45 7.78 -24.06
C ALA A 31 -16.79 7.16 -22.82
N ALA A 32 -15.46 7.08 -22.81
CA ALA A 32 -14.72 6.61 -21.65
C ALA A 32 -15.06 7.50 -20.46
N ALA A 33 -15.31 6.90 -19.29
CA ALA A 33 -15.52 7.65 -18.07
C ALA A 33 -14.28 8.51 -17.76
N ASP A 34 -14.48 9.73 -17.28
CA ASP A 34 -13.37 10.57 -16.82
C ASP A 34 -12.55 9.83 -15.76
N PRO A 35 -11.21 10.00 -15.75
CA PRO A 35 -10.36 9.35 -14.75
C PRO A 35 -10.69 9.87 -13.35
N VAL A 36 -10.60 8.98 -12.36
CA VAL A 36 -10.77 9.36 -10.95
C VAL A 36 -9.54 10.14 -10.50
N ARG A 37 -9.74 11.37 -10.00
CA ARG A 37 -8.66 12.26 -9.58
C ARG A 37 -8.27 12.03 -8.13
N ILE A 38 -6.99 11.74 -7.89
CA ILE A 38 -6.45 11.35 -6.58
C ILE A 38 -5.39 12.37 -6.15
N MET A 39 -5.69 13.16 -5.13
CA MET A 39 -4.71 14.07 -4.52
C MET A 39 -4.00 13.39 -3.35
N THR A 40 -2.69 13.24 -3.43
CA THR A 40 -1.87 12.91 -2.26
C THR A 40 -1.45 14.19 -1.57
N LEU A 41 -2.01 14.46 -0.39
CA LEU A 41 -1.84 15.67 0.39
C LEU A 41 -0.93 15.41 1.60
N GLY A 42 0.05 16.27 1.84
CA GLY A 42 0.83 16.14 3.06
C GLY A 42 2.02 17.08 3.20
N ASP A 43 2.91 16.67 4.11
CA ASP A 43 4.18 17.34 4.35
C ASP A 43 5.32 16.71 3.52
N SER A 44 6.57 16.73 4.03
CA SER A 44 7.73 16.15 3.34
C SER A 44 7.59 14.65 3.09
N ILE A 45 6.89 13.90 3.95
CA ILE A 45 6.71 12.45 3.76
C ILE A 45 5.91 12.17 2.48
N THR A 46 4.95 13.03 2.15
CA THR A 46 4.21 12.98 0.89
C THR A 46 5.02 13.62 -0.24
N GLY A 47 5.62 14.77 0.02
CA GLY A 47 6.43 15.53 -0.93
C GLY A 47 7.69 14.77 -1.34
N ASN A 48 8.80 15.00 -0.64
CA ASN A 48 10.12 14.41 -0.88
C ASN A 48 10.66 13.86 0.46
N PRO A 49 10.94 12.54 0.62
CA PRO A 49 11.26 11.56 -0.43
C PRO A 49 10.09 11.02 -1.28
N GLY A 50 8.84 11.03 -0.80
CA GLY A 50 7.61 10.88 -1.61
C GLY A 50 7.39 9.63 -2.48
N CYS A 51 8.40 8.79 -2.71
CA CYS A 51 8.36 7.75 -3.75
C CYS A 51 7.41 6.58 -3.46
N TRP A 52 6.78 6.54 -2.28
CA TRP A 52 5.67 5.63 -2.03
C TRP A 52 4.50 5.92 -2.98
N ARG A 53 4.33 7.17 -3.44
CA ARG A 53 3.33 7.55 -4.46
C ARG A 53 3.59 6.83 -5.78
N ALA A 54 4.84 6.79 -6.21
CA ALA A 54 5.24 6.09 -7.42
C ALA A 54 4.97 4.57 -7.33
N LEU A 55 5.32 3.95 -6.21
CA LEU A 55 5.04 2.52 -5.98
C LEU A 55 3.53 2.23 -5.89
N LEU A 56 2.77 3.09 -5.22
CA LEU A 56 1.32 2.98 -5.12
C LEU A 56 0.66 3.09 -6.50
N TRP A 57 1.03 4.09 -7.29
CA TRP A 57 0.54 4.27 -8.65
C TRP A 57 0.85 3.06 -9.53
N GLN A 58 2.09 2.56 -9.51
CA GLN A 58 2.44 1.37 -10.28
C GLN A 58 1.61 0.15 -9.87
N LYS A 59 1.40 -0.05 -8.57
CA LYS A 59 0.57 -1.14 -8.06
C LYS A 59 -0.88 -1.00 -8.52
N LEU A 60 -1.45 0.21 -8.53
CA LEU A 60 -2.78 0.49 -9.08
C LEU A 60 -2.87 0.15 -10.57
N GLN A 61 -1.92 0.62 -11.39
CA GLN A 61 -1.88 0.31 -12.81
C GLN A 61 -1.77 -1.21 -13.07
N GLN A 62 -0.87 -1.89 -12.35
CA GLN A 62 -0.63 -3.33 -12.48
C GLN A 62 -1.85 -4.19 -12.07
N THR A 63 -2.77 -3.62 -11.31
CA THR A 63 -3.96 -4.31 -10.78
C THR A 63 -5.25 -3.83 -11.44
N GLY A 64 -5.15 -3.07 -12.54
CA GLY A 64 -6.27 -2.73 -13.41
C GLY A 64 -6.94 -1.38 -13.11
N TYR A 65 -6.46 -0.60 -12.14
CA TYR A 65 -6.94 0.76 -11.87
C TYR A 65 -6.25 1.76 -12.80
N THR A 66 -6.44 1.60 -14.11
CA THR A 66 -5.72 2.39 -15.13
C THR A 66 -6.41 3.72 -15.50
N ASN A 67 -7.66 3.91 -15.08
CA ASN A 67 -8.43 5.14 -15.32
C ASN A 67 -8.39 6.06 -14.09
N ILE A 68 -7.17 6.41 -13.67
CA ILE A 68 -6.89 7.31 -12.54
C ILE A 68 -5.96 8.43 -12.99
N ASP A 69 -6.04 9.55 -12.30
CA ASP A 69 -5.24 10.76 -12.52
C ASP A 69 -4.71 11.22 -11.17
N MET A 70 -3.40 11.17 -10.94
CA MET A 70 -2.83 11.73 -9.72
C MET A 70 -2.82 13.24 -9.91
N VAL A 71 -3.32 14.00 -8.92
CA VAL A 71 -3.45 15.45 -9.07
C VAL A 71 -2.84 16.21 -7.92
N GLY A 72 -2.30 17.38 -8.23
CA GLY A 72 -1.66 18.27 -7.28
C GLY A 72 -1.02 19.44 -8.00
N THR A 73 -0.70 20.51 -7.27
CA THR A 73 -0.01 21.67 -7.85
C THR A 73 1.49 21.50 -7.95
N LEU A 74 2.05 20.47 -7.30
CA LEU A 74 3.47 20.14 -7.35
C LEU A 74 3.73 19.03 -8.38
N PRO A 75 4.81 19.16 -9.16
CA PRO A 75 5.13 18.19 -10.22
C PRO A 75 5.59 16.85 -9.64
N ALA A 76 5.60 15.85 -10.52
CA ALA A 76 6.26 14.57 -10.29
C ALA A 76 7.71 14.70 -9.80
N GLN A 77 8.07 13.83 -8.86
CA GLN A 77 9.43 13.71 -8.37
C GLN A 77 10.11 12.49 -8.98
N GLY A 78 11.43 12.59 -9.21
CA GLY A 78 12.20 11.50 -9.80
C GLY A 78 12.36 10.31 -8.83
N CYS A 79 11.62 9.23 -9.07
CA CYS A 79 11.67 8.00 -8.27
C CYS A 79 12.29 6.80 -9.00
N GLY A 80 12.92 7.02 -10.17
CA GLY A 80 13.54 5.96 -10.97
C GLY A 80 12.55 5.01 -11.65
N VAL A 81 11.26 5.30 -11.58
CA VAL A 81 10.18 4.50 -12.18
C VAL A 81 9.15 5.40 -12.84
N THR A 82 8.55 4.96 -13.95
CA THR A 82 7.45 5.66 -14.59
C THR A 82 6.22 5.64 -13.70
N HIS A 83 5.66 6.83 -13.47
CA HIS A 83 4.42 7.03 -12.73
C HIS A 83 3.82 8.40 -13.06
N ASP A 84 2.52 8.55 -12.78
CA ASP A 84 1.93 9.85 -12.58
C ASP A 84 2.29 10.34 -11.18
N GLY A 85 2.97 11.46 -11.09
CA GLY A 85 3.65 11.91 -9.88
C GLY A 85 3.15 13.23 -9.32
N ASP A 86 2.12 13.83 -9.93
CA ASP A 86 1.52 15.06 -9.43
C ASP A 86 1.03 14.86 -8.00
N ASN A 87 1.27 15.86 -7.14
CA ASN A 87 1.06 15.73 -5.71
C ASN A 87 0.88 17.09 -5.02
N GLU A 88 0.45 17.03 -3.76
CA GLU A 88 0.28 18.19 -2.89
C GLU A 88 1.07 17.98 -1.60
N GLY A 89 2.33 17.54 -1.73
CA GLY A 89 3.25 17.27 -0.62
C GLY A 89 4.24 18.39 -0.36
N HIS A 90 4.06 19.13 0.73
CA HIS A 90 4.81 20.37 1.03
C HIS A 90 5.79 20.19 2.19
N GLY A 91 7.08 20.08 1.89
CA GLY A 91 8.13 19.92 2.90
C GLY A 91 8.15 21.03 3.95
N GLY A 92 8.16 20.66 5.23
CA GLY A 92 8.19 21.59 6.37
C GLY A 92 6.85 22.28 6.70
N TYR A 93 5.79 22.02 5.93
CA TYR A 93 4.49 22.64 6.21
C TYR A 93 3.85 22.03 7.44
N LEU A 94 3.15 22.86 8.21
CA LEU A 94 2.31 22.44 9.33
C LEU A 94 0.86 22.46 8.89
N VAL A 95 0.11 21.42 9.21
CA VAL A 95 -1.32 21.35 8.86
C VAL A 95 -2.10 22.46 9.56
N THR A 96 -1.69 22.87 10.78
CA THR A 96 -2.32 24.01 11.47
C THR A 96 -2.15 25.32 10.69
N ASN A 97 -1.01 25.53 10.04
CA ASN A 97 -0.77 26.73 9.26
C ASN A 97 -1.53 26.69 7.93
N VAL A 98 -1.51 25.54 7.24
CA VAL A 98 -2.27 25.33 6.00
C VAL A 98 -3.77 25.59 6.22
N ALA A 99 -4.32 25.06 7.31
CA ALA A 99 -5.71 25.27 7.67
C ALA A 99 -6.02 26.74 7.99
N ALA A 100 -5.20 27.38 8.83
CA ALA A 100 -5.39 28.78 9.22
C ALA A 100 -5.30 29.76 8.05
N GLN A 101 -4.45 29.46 7.07
CA GLN A 101 -4.24 30.29 5.88
C GLN A 101 -5.18 29.93 4.71
N GLY A 102 -5.97 28.86 4.84
CA GLY A 102 -6.89 28.42 3.78
C GLY A 102 -6.19 27.94 2.50
N GLN A 103 -4.94 27.52 2.57
CA GLN A 103 -4.12 27.22 1.38
C GLN A 103 -4.73 26.07 0.54
N LEU A 104 -5.35 25.08 1.20
CA LEU A 104 -5.96 23.94 0.51
C LEU A 104 -7.10 24.34 -0.45
N VAL A 105 -7.79 25.46 -0.21
CA VAL A 105 -8.87 25.93 -1.09
C VAL A 105 -8.36 26.20 -2.51
N GLY A 106 -7.17 26.80 -2.64
CA GLY A 106 -6.55 27.07 -3.94
C GLY A 106 -6.15 25.77 -4.65
N TRP A 107 -5.55 24.83 -3.92
CA TRP A 107 -5.13 23.53 -4.45
C TRP A 107 -6.32 22.70 -4.93
N LEU A 108 -7.39 22.64 -4.14
CA LEU A 108 -8.64 21.95 -4.51
C LEU A 108 -9.28 22.55 -5.76
N SER A 109 -9.32 23.88 -5.87
CA SER A 109 -9.87 24.56 -7.05
C SER A 109 -9.08 24.25 -8.32
N ALA A 110 -7.75 24.19 -8.23
CA ALA A 110 -6.87 23.92 -9.35
C ALA A 110 -6.96 22.47 -9.86
N THR A 111 -7.18 21.51 -8.97
CA THR A 111 -6.97 20.08 -9.26
C THR A 111 -8.24 19.24 -9.20
N ARG A 112 -9.27 19.71 -8.47
CA ARG A 112 -10.60 19.10 -8.34
C ARG A 112 -10.56 17.59 -8.05
N PRO A 113 -9.94 17.14 -6.95
CA PRO A 113 -9.83 15.72 -6.64
C PRO A 113 -11.19 15.09 -6.25
N ASP A 114 -11.32 13.80 -6.54
CA ASP A 114 -12.40 12.93 -6.06
C ASP A 114 -12.02 12.23 -4.75
N ILE A 115 -10.72 11.94 -4.60
CA ILE A 115 -10.14 11.27 -3.44
C ILE A 115 -8.96 12.09 -2.93
N VAL A 116 -8.91 12.34 -1.63
CA VAL A 116 -7.71 12.86 -0.95
C VAL A 116 -7.08 11.77 -0.09
N VAL A 117 -5.79 11.53 -0.30
CA VAL A 117 -4.94 10.64 0.50
C VAL A 117 -4.01 11.50 1.34
N MET A 118 -4.29 11.63 2.63
CA MET A 118 -3.65 12.60 3.52
C MET A 118 -2.71 11.93 4.53
N HIS A 119 -1.41 12.24 4.43
CA HIS A 119 -0.40 12.00 5.48
C HIS A 119 0.20 13.35 5.87
N PHE A 120 -0.32 13.96 6.94
CA PHE A 120 -0.02 15.37 7.23
C PHE A 120 -0.16 15.70 8.72
N ALA A 121 0.94 15.89 9.44
CA ALA A 121 0.99 16.42 10.81
C ALA A 121 2.40 16.24 11.43
N THR A 122 3.35 15.67 10.69
CA THR A 122 4.69 15.35 11.20
C THR A 122 5.36 16.59 11.76
N ASN A 123 5.28 17.70 11.02
CA ASN A 123 5.88 18.97 11.45
C ASN A 123 5.12 19.61 12.62
N ASP A 124 3.81 19.41 12.73
CA ASP A 124 3.01 19.88 13.87
C ASP A 124 3.40 19.14 15.15
N VAL A 125 3.53 17.81 15.07
CA VAL A 125 4.04 16.97 16.18
C VAL A 125 5.44 17.41 16.59
N TRP A 126 6.33 17.62 15.62
CA TRP A 126 7.68 18.12 15.87
C TRP A 126 7.67 19.51 16.51
N SER A 127 6.74 20.37 16.09
CA SER A 127 6.56 21.73 16.60
C SER A 127 5.73 21.81 17.90
N ASN A 128 5.53 20.68 18.59
CA ASN A 128 4.79 20.60 19.85
C ASN A 128 3.34 21.11 19.77
N LYS A 129 2.67 20.91 18.63
CA LYS A 129 1.23 21.12 18.53
C LYS A 129 0.48 19.99 19.21
N SER A 130 -0.53 20.34 19.99
CA SER A 130 -1.38 19.36 20.66
C SER A 130 -2.20 18.54 19.64
N PRO A 131 -2.57 17.29 19.95
CA PRO A 131 -3.51 16.53 19.12
C PRO A 131 -4.79 17.31 18.83
N GLN A 132 -5.30 18.09 19.78
CA GLN A 132 -6.51 18.89 19.62
C GLN A 132 -6.33 20.00 18.57
N GLU A 133 -5.21 20.73 18.58
CA GLU A 133 -4.90 21.73 17.55
C GLU A 133 -4.79 21.09 16.16
N ILE A 134 -4.11 19.95 16.05
CA ILE A 134 -3.91 19.22 14.79
C ILE A 134 -5.26 18.72 14.24
N LEU A 135 -6.08 18.09 15.08
CA LEU A 135 -7.38 17.57 14.67
C LEU A 135 -8.39 18.68 14.36
N ALA A 136 -8.30 19.83 15.01
CA ALA A 136 -9.07 21.02 14.62
C ALA A 136 -8.67 21.51 13.22
N ALA A 137 -7.37 21.55 12.92
CA ALA A 137 -6.88 21.88 11.58
C ALA A 137 -7.32 20.86 10.52
N TRP A 138 -7.23 19.57 10.81
CA TRP A 138 -7.75 18.51 9.94
C TRP A 138 -9.25 18.66 9.71
N THR A 139 -10.02 19.03 10.74
CA THR A 139 -11.46 19.31 10.62
C THR A 139 -11.72 20.44 9.63
N THR A 140 -10.96 21.54 9.72
CA THR A 140 -11.02 22.64 8.75
C THR A 140 -10.68 22.17 7.33
N LEU A 141 -9.66 21.34 7.15
CA LEU A 141 -9.33 20.80 5.82
C LEU A 141 -10.45 19.91 5.27
N VAL A 142 -11.06 19.05 6.09
CA VAL A 142 -12.21 18.23 5.69
C VAL A 142 -13.39 19.11 5.24
N GLN A 143 -13.65 20.22 5.95
CA GLN A 143 -14.70 21.17 5.55
C GLN A 143 -14.38 21.80 4.18
N GLN A 144 -13.13 22.21 3.94
CA GLN A 144 -12.70 22.76 2.66
C GLN A 144 -12.81 21.72 1.52
N MET A 145 -12.40 20.48 1.77
CA MET A 145 -12.55 19.36 0.83
C MET A 145 -14.02 19.15 0.45
N ARG A 146 -14.93 19.11 1.44
CA ARG A 146 -16.36 18.91 1.22
C ARG A 146 -17.06 20.10 0.56
N ALA A 147 -16.57 21.32 0.79
CA ALA A 147 -17.04 22.50 0.09
C ALA A 147 -16.65 22.45 -1.41
N SER A 148 -15.47 21.89 -1.73
CA SER A 148 -15.04 21.68 -3.12
C SER A 148 -15.76 20.50 -3.78
N ASN A 149 -15.96 19.40 -3.04
CA ASN A 149 -16.61 18.18 -3.51
C ASN A 149 -17.40 17.55 -2.35
N PRO A 150 -18.74 17.69 -2.32
CA PRO A 150 -19.57 17.11 -1.26
C PRO A 150 -19.48 15.58 -1.14
N ALA A 151 -19.00 14.90 -2.18
CA ALA A 151 -18.81 13.46 -2.23
C ALA A 151 -17.34 13.02 -2.04
N MET A 152 -16.45 13.94 -1.60
CA MET A 152 -15.03 13.66 -1.44
C MET A 152 -14.80 12.41 -0.57
N LYS A 153 -14.02 11.46 -1.08
CA LYS A 153 -13.52 10.32 -0.29
C LYS A 153 -12.19 10.72 0.34
N ILE A 154 -12.06 10.54 1.64
CA ILE A 154 -10.91 11.04 2.40
C ILE A 154 -10.24 9.85 3.09
N LEU A 155 -8.98 9.59 2.75
CA LEU A 155 -8.14 8.62 3.43
C LEU A 155 -7.13 9.38 4.28
N VAL A 156 -7.08 9.11 5.58
CA VAL A 156 -6.19 9.81 6.52
C VAL A 156 -5.25 8.82 7.18
N ALA A 157 -3.97 9.16 7.30
CA ALA A 157 -3.02 8.31 8.00
C ALA A 157 -3.21 8.42 9.51
N GLN A 158 -3.18 7.31 10.25
CA GLN A 158 -2.39 7.34 11.48
C GLN A 158 -0.94 7.50 11.03
N ILE A 159 -0.29 8.60 11.39
CA ILE A 159 1.01 8.96 10.81
C ILE A 159 2.10 7.99 11.27
N ILE A 160 3.16 7.89 10.48
CA ILE A 160 4.36 7.10 10.83
C ILE A 160 5.04 7.73 12.07
N PRO A 161 5.86 6.97 12.81
CA PRO A 161 6.68 7.51 13.90
C PRO A 161 7.48 8.76 13.54
N VAL A 162 7.34 9.79 14.38
CA VAL A 162 8.20 10.99 14.38
C VAL A 162 9.20 10.82 15.53
N ALA A 163 10.44 10.46 15.19
CA ALA A 163 11.49 10.16 16.18
C ALA A 163 12.87 10.75 15.80
N PRO A 164 12.97 12.06 15.47
CA PRO A 164 14.25 12.67 15.17
C PRO A 164 15.09 12.79 16.46
N SER A 165 16.42 12.73 16.32
CA SER A 165 17.35 12.83 17.47
C SER A 165 17.20 14.14 18.25
N SER A 166 16.69 15.20 17.62
CA SER A 166 16.45 16.51 18.23
C SER A 166 15.13 16.63 19.01
N CYS A 167 14.29 15.58 19.05
CA CYS A 167 12.98 15.65 19.72
C CYS A 167 12.65 14.35 20.46
N ALA A 168 13.04 14.27 21.73
CA ALA A 168 12.77 13.11 22.58
C ALA A 168 11.27 12.87 22.84
N ASP A 169 10.46 13.93 22.84
CA ASP A 169 9.01 13.83 23.11
C ASP A 169 8.17 13.47 21.87
N CYS A 170 8.73 13.63 20.67
CA CYS A 170 8.00 13.45 19.42
C CYS A 170 7.36 12.05 19.28
N PRO A 171 8.01 10.94 19.69
CA PRO A 171 7.36 9.63 19.68
C PRO A 171 6.08 9.59 20.52
N GLN A 172 6.11 10.14 21.74
CA GLN A 172 4.95 10.14 22.63
C GLN A 172 3.84 11.06 22.11
N ARG A 173 4.20 12.22 21.53
CA ARG A 173 3.26 13.12 20.87
C ARG A 173 2.59 12.46 19.66
N THR A 174 3.35 11.69 18.88
CA THR A 174 2.81 10.92 17.76
C THR A 174 1.83 9.85 18.23
N ILE A 175 2.15 9.13 19.30
CA ILE A 175 1.24 8.14 19.93
C ILE A 175 -0.07 8.82 20.36
N ALA A 176 0.02 9.97 21.02
CA ALA A 176 -1.14 10.72 21.48
C ALA A 176 -2.04 11.18 20.31
N LEU A 177 -1.45 11.68 19.22
CA LEU A 177 -2.19 12.03 18.02
C LEU A 177 -2.85 10.80 17.39
N ASN A 178 -2.08 9.74 17.14
CA ASN A 178 -2.57 8.51 16.50
C ASN A 178 -3.70 7.84 17.28
N ALA A 179 -3.69 7.92 18.61
CA ALA A 179 -4.76 7.41 19.46
C ALA A 179 -6.08 8.19 19.30
N ALA A 180 -6.02 9.49 18.95
CA ALA A 180 -7.19 10.34 18.81
C ALA A 180 -7.83 10.31 17.41
N ILE A 181 -7.05 9.98 16.38
CA ILE A 181 -7.48 9.97 14.96
C ILE A 181 -8.71 9.07 14.70
N PRO A 182 -8.81 7.83 15.20
CA PRO A 182 -9.96 6.97 14.91
C PRO A 182 -11.31 7.56 15.37
N ALA A 183 -11.36 8.08 16.59
CA ALA A 183 -12.58 8.71 17.12
C ALA A 183 -12.92 10.00 16.36
N TRP A 184 -11.92 10.81 16.04
CA TRP A 184 -12.10 12.02 15.22
C TRP A 184 -12.68 11.69 13.83
N ALA A 185 -12.09 10.72 13.13
CA ALA A 185 -12.54 10.32 11.81
C ALA A 185 -13.98 9.78 11.86
N ALA A 186 -14.30 8.93 12.82
CA ALA A 186 -15.65 8.40 13.02
C ALA A 186 -16.67 9.50 13.28
N GLY A 187 -16.32 10.53 14.05
CA GLY A 187 -17.20 11.66 14.37
C GLY A 187 -17.51 12.58 13.19
N LEU A 188 -16.67 12.59 12.15
CA LEU A 188 -16.85 13.43 10.95
C LEU A 188 -17.25 12.64 9.69
N SER A 189 -17.07 11.32 9.67
CA SER A 189 -17.35 10.48 8.50
C SER A 189 -18.84 10.43 8.18
N THR A 190 -19.18 10.42 6.89
CA THR A 190 -20.57 10.32 6.41
C THR A 190 -20.63 9.31 5.26
N SER A 191 -21.82 8.85 4.90
CA SER A 191 -21.99 7.98 3.72
C SER A 191 -21.66 8.70 2.40
N ALA A 192 -21.97 9.99 2.30
CA ALA A 192 -21.69 10.80 1.10
C ALA A 192 -20.20 11.13 0.95
N SER A 193 -19.52 11.43 2.06
CA SER A 193 -18.09 11.77 2.11
C SER A 193 -17.43 10.97 3.24
N PRO A 194 -17.03 9.71 2.98
CA PRO A 194 -16.44 8.84 3.99
C PRO A 194 -15.00 9.26 4.31
N ILE A 195 -14.67 9.19 5.61
CA ILE A 195 -13.29 9.30 6.11
C ILE A 195 -12.83 7.91 6.54
N THR A 196 -11.75 7.43 5.93
CA THR A 196 -11.13 6.13 6.24
C THR A 196 -9.78 6.36 6.89
N VAL A 197 -9.56 5.81 8.08
CA VAL A 197 -8.27 5.82 8.74
C VAL A 197 -7.40 4.70 8.21
N VAL A 198 -6.18 5.02 7.79
CA VAL A 198 -5.17 4.09 7.30
C VAL A 198 -4.02 4.03 8.28
N ASP A 199 -3.81 2.86 8.87
CA ASP A 199 -2.75 2.63 9.83
C ASP A 199 -1.38 2.52 9.13
N GLN A 200 -0.62 3.62 9.17
CA GLN A 200 0.78 3.66 8.72
C GLN A 200 1.77 3.43 9.87
N TRP A 201 1.28 3.28 11.11
CA TRP A 201 2.10 3.21 12.31
C TRP A 201 2.46 1.76 12.68
N THR A 202 1.49 0.85 12.68
CA THR A 202 1.69 -0.51 13.21
C THR A 202 2.71 -1.29 12.38
N GLY A 203 3.75 -1.78 13.04
CA GLY A 203 4.85 -2.51 12.41
C GLY A 203 5.90 -1.61 11.75
N TRP A 204 5.84 -0.30 12.01
CA TRP A 204 6.91 0.63 11.68
C TRP A 204 8.01 0.61 12.75
N ASN A 205 9.26 0.61 12.31
CA ASN A 205 10.42 0.83 13.15
C ASN A 205 11.19 2.03 12.61
N ALA A 206 11.17 3.13 13.37
CA ALA A 206 11.81 4.38 12.95
C ALA A 206 13.29 4.17 12.59
N ALA A 207 14.03 3.34 13.34
CA ALA A 207 15.45 3.12 13.10
C ALA A 207 15.76 2.42 11.77
N THR A 208 14.86 1.57 11.26
CA THR A 208 15.10 0.77 10.05
C THR A 208 14.28 1.18 8.84
N ASP A 209 13.19 1.90 9.05
CA ASP A 209 12.25 2.32 8.00
C ASP A 209 12.38 3.81 7.65
N THR A 210 13.19 4.57 8.39
CA THR A 210 13.49 5.98 8.09
C THR A 210 14.98 6.20 7.88
N SER A 211 15.36 7.33 7.29
CA SER A 211 16.76 7.75 7.17
C SER A 211 17.25 8.59 8.34
N ASP A 212 16.36 9.28 9.05
CA ASP A 212 16.69 10.30 10.06
C ASP A 212 15.77 10.27 11.28
N GLY A 213 14.96 9.21 11.43
CA GLY A 213 13.92 9.10 12.45
C GLY A 213 12.56 9.65 12.00
N VAL A 214 12.45 10.24 10.80
CA VAL A 214 11.22 10.90 10.31
C VAL A 214 10.91 10.55 8.86
N HIS A 215 11.85 10.74 7.94
CA HIS A 215 11.63 10.55 6.51
C HIS A 215 11.81 9.08 6.12
N PRO A 216 10.85 8.47 5.40
CA PRO A 216 10.92 7.05 5.06
C PRO A 216 12.08 6.78 4.09
N ASN A 217 12.85 5.72 4.39
CA ASN A 217 13.84 5.18 3.45
C ASN A 217 13.15 4.19 2.49
N GLY A 218 13.92 3.43 1.70
CA GLY A 218 13.36 2.45 0.75
C GLY A 218 12.38 1.44 1.38
N ASN A 219 12.65 0.95 2.60
CA ASN A 219 11.76 0.03 3.30
C ASN A 219 10.46 0.73 3.73
N GLY A 220 10.58 1.92 4.31
CA GLY A 220 9.43 2.72 4.73
C GLY A 220 8.55 3.14 3.55
N ILE A 221 9.15 3.47 2.41
CA ILE A 221 8.46 3.81 1.17
C ILE A 221 7.57 2.64 0.69
N VAL A 222 8.08 1.41 0.72
CA VAL A 222 7.30 0.21 0.36
C VAL A 222 6.15 0.00 1.35
N LYS A 223 6.41 0.12 2.66
CA LYS A 223 5.36 -0.03 3.69
C LYS A 223 4.23 0.98 3.51
N LEU A 224 4.56 2.25 3.29
CA LEU A 224 3.57 3.31 3.04
C LEU A 224 2.67 2.95 1.85
N ALA A 225 3.27 2.58 0.72
CA ALA A 225 2.52 2.22 -0.49
C ALA A 225 1.61 0.99 -0.27
N ASP A 226 2.13 -0.04 0.40
CA ASP A 226 1.38 -1.27 0.67
C ASP A 226 0.18 -1.06 1.59
N ARG A 227 0.29 -0.13 2.55
CA ARG A 227 -0.79 0.22 3.48
C ARG A 227 -1.84 1.12 2.85
N TRP A 228 -1.44 2.04 1.97
CA TRP A 228 -2.38 2.89 1.24
C TRP A 228 -3.22 2.11 0.22
N TYR A 229 -2.60 1.17 -0.49
CA TYR A 229 -3.22 0.44 -1.59
C TYR A 229 -4.60 -0.18 -1.28
N PRO A 230 -4.79 -1.00 -0.23
CA PRO A 230 -6.10 -1.61 0.04
C PRO A 230 -7.19 -0.57 0.36
N ALA A 231 -6.85 0.51 1.08
CA ALA A 231 -7.80 1.57 1.40
C ALA A 231 -8.20 2.38 0.16
N LEU A 232 -7.22 2.69 -0.70
CA LEU A 232 -7.45 3.45 -1.92
C LEU A 232 -8.25 2.65 -2.95
N THR A 233 -7.95 1.36 -3.13
CA THR A 233 -8.74 0.50 -4.02
C THR A 233 -10.16 0.28 -3.52
N ALA A 234 -10.38 0.17 -2.21
CA ALA A 234 -11.73 0.15 -1.65
C ALA A 234 -12.50 1.45 -2.00
N ALA A 235 -11.87 2.61 -1.81
CA ALA A 235 -12.46 3.89 -2.16
C ALA A 235 -12.75 4.01 -3.66
N LEU A 236 -11.85 3.54 -4.53
CA LEU A 236 -12.03 3.53 -5.99
C LEU A 236 -13.22 2.64 -6.41
N ASN A 237 -13.42 1.50 -5.75
CA ASN A 237 -14.53 0.59 -6.02
C ASN A 237 -15.88 1.07 -5.46
N GLY A 238 -15.92 2.18 -4.74
CA GLY A 238 -17.13 2.65 -4.04
C GLY A 238 -17.47 1.83 -2.80
N SER A 239 -16.54 1.01 -2.31
CA SER A 239 -16.68 0.23 -1.09
C SER A 239 -16.17 1.06 0.09
N THR A 240 -17.03 1.38 1.05
CA THR A 240 -16.54 1.88 2.35
C THR A 240 -15.99 0.69 3.12
N PRO A 241 -14.68 0.61 3.44
CA PRO A 241 -14.20 -0.46 4.31
C PRO A 241 -14.93 -0.33 5.66
N THR A 242 -15.63 -1.39 6.06
CA THR A 242 -16.16 -1.49 7.42
C THR A 242 -14.95 -1.46 8.36
N PRO A 243 -14.90 -0.58 9.37
CA PRO A 243 -13.81 -0.61 10.34
C PRO A 243 -13.79 -2.00 10.98
N THR A 244 -12.67 -2.71 10.86
CA THR A 244 -12.44 -3.90 11.66
C THR A 244 -12.50 -3.45 13.12
N PRO A 245 -13.45 -3.91 13.94
CA PRO A 245 -13.46 -3.55 15.36
C PRO A 245 -12.14 -3.96 16.00
N THR A 246 -11.51 -3.04 16.70
CA THR A 246 -10.32 -3.28 17.52
C THR A 246 -10.64 -4.40 18.51
N ALA A 247 -10.08 -5.60 18.27
CA ALA A 247 -10.20 -6.71 19.19
C ALA A 247 -9.34 -6.44 20.44
N SER A 248 -9.99 -6.38 21.59
CA SER A 248 -9.38 -6.59 22.91
C SER A 248 -8.83 -8.03 22.99
N PRO A 249 -7.67 -8.30 23.63
CA PRO A 249 -6.95 -9.56 23.45
C PRO A 249 -7.53 -10.70 24.29
N THR A 250 -7.88 -11.84 23.68
CA THR A 250 -7.81 -13.20 24.26
C THR A 250 -7.93 -14.27 23.14
N PRO A 251 -7.52 -15.55 23.34
CA PRO A 251 -6.55 -16.23 22.50
C PRO A 251 -7.15 -17.11 21.38
N THR A 252 -6.36 -17.21 20.32
CA THR A 252 -6.17 -18.30 19.34
C THR A 252 -7.26 -19.37 19.14
N VAL A 253 -7.82 -19.41 17.92
CA VAL A 253 -8.10 -20.65 17.18
C VAL A 253 -7.93 -20.42 15.67
N SER A 254 -7.27 -21.38 15.00
CA SER A 254 -6.81 -21.35 13.59
C SER A 254 -7.79 -22.15 12.66
N PRO A 255 -7.83 -21.93 11.32
CA PRO A 255 -9.00 -22.13 10.43
C PRO A 255 -8.91 -23.29 9.40
N SER A 256 -9.94 -23.44 8.53
CA SER A 256 -9.93 -24.26 7.28
C SER A 256 -11.01 -23.79 6.25
N PRO A 257 -10.94 -24.11 4.92
CA PRO A 257 -10.58 -23.12 3.86
C PRO A 257 -11.45 -23.07 2.55
N SER A 258 -11.05 -22.16 1.63
CA SER A 258 -11.17 -22.14 0.13
C SER A 258 -12.30 -21.36 -0.59
N PRO A 259 -12.12 -20.83 -1.84
CA PRO A 259 -11.06 -21.09 -2.84
C PRO A 259 -10.22 -19.87 -3.35
N THR A 260 -9.19 -20.23 -4.13
CA THR A 260 -8.04 -19.46 -4.66
C THR A 260 -8.24 -18.91 -6.09
N PHE A 261 -7.46 -17.87 -6.43
CA PHE A 261 -7.02 -17.58 -7.80
C PHE A 261 -5.48 -17.52 -7.85
N THR A 262 -4.91 -18.00 -8.96
CA THR A 262 -3.49 -18.34 -9.13
C THR A 262 -2.86 -17.51 -10.25
N MET A 263 -1.66 -16.98 -10.06
CA MET A 263 -0.71 -16.61 -11.13
C MET A 263 0.75 -16.83 -10.66
N PRO A 264 1.65 -17.46 -11.45
CA PRO A 264 3.07 -17.73 -11.09
C PRO A 264 4.09 -16.92 -11.95
N PRO A 265 5.44 -17.04 -11.77
CA PRO A 265 6.25 -16.80 -10.57
C PRO A 265 7.52 -15.92 -10.84
N ALA A 266 8.04 -15.25 -9.80
CA ALA A 266 9.48 -15.01 -9.64
C ALA A 266 9.82 -15.43 -8.20
N ASP A 267 10.75 -16.37 -8.05
CA ASP A 267 10.83 -17.34 -6.96
C ASP A 267 10.42 -16.80 -5.58
N GLY A 268 9.34 -17.36 -5.06
CA GLY A 268 8.65 -16.86 -3.88
C GLY A 268 9.41 -17.00 -2.56
N CYS A 269 10.73 -17.18 -2.56
CA CYS A 269 11.56 -17.11 -1.36
C CYS A 269 12.49 -15.90 -1.39
N THR A 270 12.55 -15.16 -0.30
CA THR A 270 13.58 -14.14 -0.05
C THR A 270 14.20 -14.33 1.32
N ALA A 271 15.48 -13.99 1.45
CA ALA A 271 16.16 -14.00 2.73
C ALA A 271 16.81 -12.65 3.02
N THR A 272 16.66 -12.14 4.24
CA THR A 272 17.38 -10.96 4.73
C THR A 272 18.35 -11.38 5.82
N TYR A 273 19.60 -10.98 5.70
CA TYR A 273 20.66 -11.24 6.67
C TYR A 273 20.90 -10.01 7.54
N THR A 274 21.00 -10.21 8.85
CA THR A 274 21.22 -9.15 9.83
C THR A 274 22.26 -9.62 10.84
N VAL A 275 23.30 -8.83 11.05
CA VAL A 275 24.30 -9.08 12.10
C VAL A 275 23.73 -8.60 13.41
N ALA A 276 23.45 -9.52 14.33
CA ALA A 276 22.87 -9.21 15.64
C ALA A 276 23.94 -8.74 16.64
N SER A 277 25.15 -9.32 16.57
CA SER A 277 26.29 -8.91 17.39
C SER A 277 27.61 -9.30 16.71
N GLN A 278 28.68 -8.56 16.98
CA GLN A 278 30.01 -8.83 16.45
C GLN A 278 31.08 -8.51 17.51
N TRP A 279 32.14 -9.31 17.54
CA TRP A 279 33.32 -9.16 18.40
C TRP A 279 34.61 -9.50 17.63
N PRO A 280 35.80 -9.25 18.18
CA PRO A 280 37.05 -9.62 17.52
C PRO A 280 37.09 -11.13 17.22
N GLY A 281 37.04 -11.49 15.93
CA GLY A 281 37.12 -12.87 15.46
C GLY A 281 35.80 -13.64 15.41
N GLY A 282 34.63 -13.02 15.67
CA GLY A 282 33.34 -13.68 15.47
C GLY A 282 32.12 -12.78 15.49
N PHE A 283 30.98 -13.33 15.10
CA PHE A 283 29.70 -12.63 15.06
C PHE A 283 28.52 -13.58 15.21
N VAL A 284 27.35 -13.04 15.56
CA VAL A 284 26.06 -13.72 15.44
C VAL A 284 25.24 -13.00 14.38
N ALA A 285 24.64 -13.77 13.49
CA ALA A 285 23.72 -13.28 12.49
C ALA A 285 22.36 -13.99 12.55
N THR A 286 21.32 -13.24 12.24
CA THR A 286 19.96 -13.72 12.04
C THR A 286 19.62 -13.61 10.57
N VAL A 287 19.00 -14.66 10.02
CA VAL A 287 18.52 -14.70 8.64
C VAL A 287 17.02 -14.92 8.67
N ARG A 288 16.28 -13.97 8.08
CA ARG A 288 14.83 -14.06 7.95
C ARG A 288 14.45 -14.52 6.57
N VAL A 289 13.83 -15.70 6.49
CA VAL A 289 13.30 -16.29 5.26
C VAL A 289 11.84 -15.90 5.12
N THR A 290 11.45 -15.35 3.99
CA THR A 290 10.09 -14.91 3.71
C THR A 290 9.55 -15.59 2.47
N ALA A 291 8.39 -16.21 2.60
CA ALA A 291 7.58 -16.64 1.49
C ALA A 291 6.86 -15.40 0.92
N ARG A 292 7.08 -15.05 -0.35
CA ARG A 292 6.35 -13.96 -1.02
C ARG A 292 4.91 -14.40 -1.30
N ALA A 293 4.47 -14.33 -2.56
CA ALA A 293 3.11 -14.71 -2.95
C ALA A 293 2.86 -16.23 -2.95
N VAL A 294 3.91 -17.05 -2.83
CA VAL A 294 3.77 -18.51 -2.93
C VAL A 294 4.38 -19.13 -1.66
N PRO A 295 3.63 -19.97 -0.93
CA PRO A 295 4.12 -20.60 0.29
C PRO A 295 5.32 -21.50 0.01
N LEU A 296 6.22 -21.61 0.99
CA LEU A 296 7.39 -22.49 0.95
C LEU A 296 7.02 -23.79 1.66
N ALA A 297 7.24 -24.94 1.02
CA ALA A 297 7.20 -26.26 1.69
C ALA A 297 8.58 -26.65 2.24
N GLY A 298 9.61 -25.92 1.82
CA GLY A 298 10.98 -25.99 2.27
C GLY A 298 11.74 -24.78 1.71
N TRP A 299 12.85 -24.42 2.35
CA TRP A 299 13.68 -23.30 1.95
C TRP A 299 15.16 -23.64 2.06
N LYS A 300 15.95 -23.02 1.19
CA LYS A 300 17.40 -23.03 1.19
C LYS A 300 17.92 -21.61 1.06
N VAL A 301 18.81 -21.20 1.96
CA VAL A 301 19.49 -19.91 1.91
C VAL A 301 20.98 -20.12 1.77
N ALA A 302 21.60 -19.55 0.74
CA ALA A 302 23.05 -19.53 0.63
C ALA A 302 23.60 -18.18 1.12
N VAL A 303 24.58 -18.24 2.02
CA VAL A 303 25.32 -17.09 2.53
C VAL A 303 26.80 -17.28 2.22
N THR A 304 27.40 -16.31 1.54
CA THR A 304 28.85 -16.28 1.29
C THR A 304 29.55 -15.42 2.34
N LEU A 305 30.53 -16.02 3.02
CA LEU A 305 31.39 -15.39 4.02
C LEU A 305 32.85 -15.40 3.52
N PRO A 306 33.32 -14.32 2.88
CA PRO A 306 34.67 -14.28 2.29
C PRO A 306 35.79 -14.37 3.32
N ASN A 307 35.54 -13.87 4.54
CA ASN A 307 36.52 -13.72 5.61
C ASN A 307 36.10 -14.44 6.89
N GLY A 308 35.39 -15.58 6.76
CA GLY A 308 34.82 -16.28 7.90
C GLY A 308 34.18 -17.62 7.53
N ALA A 309 33.76 -18.37 8.54
CA ALA A 309 33.00 -19.61 8.38
C ALA A 309 31.90 -19.70 9.44
N VAL A 310 30.87 -20.50 9.19
CA VAL A 310 29.83 -20.78 10.17
C VAL A 310 30.36 -21.77 11.22
N ALA A 311 30.33 -21.38 12.49
CA ALA A 311 30.77 -22.20 13.62
C ALA A 311 29.60 -22.99 14.24
N ASN A 312 28.46 -22.33 14.46
CA ASN A 312 27.25 -22.93 15.02
C ASN A 312 26.02 -22.38 14.29
N ALA A 313 24.98 -23.18 14.13
CA ALA A 313 23.70 -22.75 13.56
C ALA A 313 22.54 -23.32 14.37
N TRP A 314 21.42 -22.59 14.41
CA TRP A 314 20.18 -23.04 15.05
C TRP A 314 18.99 -22.75 14.15
N SER A 315 17.88 -23.46 14.40
CA SER A 315 16.67 -23.39 13.57
C SER A 315 16.93 -23.63 12.07
N SER A 316 18.03 -24.33 11.74
CA SER A 316 18.45 -24.65 10.38
C SER A 316 19.41 -25.83 10.39
N GLN A 317 19.53 -26.50 9.25
CA GLN A 317 20.66 -27.39 8.95
C GLN A 317 21.65 -26.61 8.08
N ALA A 318 22.95 -26.77 8.29
CA ALA A 318 23.97 -26.01 7.58
C ALA A 318 24.98 -26.94 6.90
N VAL A 319 25.24 -26.71 5.62
CA VAL A 319 26.30 -27.40 4.85
C VAL A 319 27.21 -26.34 4.24
N THR A 320 28.50 -26.42 4.56
CA THR A 320 29.51 -25.45 4.09
C THR A 320 30.37 -26.06 2.99
N SER A 321 30.56 -25.31 1.90
CA SER A 321 31.48 -25.64 0.81
C SER A 321 32.26 -24.39 0.41
N GLY A 322 33.58 -24.40 0.63
CA GLY A 322 34.41 -23.21 0.45
C GLY A 322 33.96 -22.06 1.35
N THR A 323 33.75 -20.88 0.79
CA THR A 323 33.29 -19.68 1.50
C THR A 323 31.77 -19.55 1.57
N THR A 324 31.01 -20.51 1.04
CA THR A 324 29.54 -20.43 1.03
C THR A 324 28.93 -21.51 1.92
N THR A 325 28.08 -21.09 2.85
CA THR A 325 27.25 -21.98 3.66
C THR A 325 25.82 -21.94 3.14
N THR A 326 25.29 -23.12 2.83
CA THR A 326 23.87 -23.29 2.50
C THR A 326 23.12 -23.78 3.74
N PHE A 327 22.14 -22.99 4.16
CA PHE A 327 21.21 -23.31 5.23
C PHE A 327 19.93 -23.88 4.65
N SER A 328 19.39 -24.94 5.23
CA SER A 328 18.07 -25.47 4.90
C SER A 328 17.20 -25.58 6.14
N ALA A 329 15.89 -25.73 5.90
CA ALA A 329 14.91 -25.90 6.96
C ALA A 329 15.27 -26.99 7.99
N ALA A 330 15.03 -26.69 9.26
CA ALA A 330 14.88 -27.69 10.30
C ALA A 330 13.53 -28.42 10.13
N PRO A 331 13.35 -29.61 10.73
CA PRO A 331 12.13 -30.42 10.53
C PRO A 331 10.81 -29.69 10.83
N TRP A 332 10.83 -28.69 11.70
CA TRP A 332 9.64 -27.97 12.16
C TRP A 332 9.40 -26.61 11.49
N ASN A 333 10.33 -26.10 10.67
CA ASN A 333 10.22 -24.74 10.09
C ASN A 333 10.38 -24.68 8.57
N GLY A 334 10.20 -25.81 7.88
CA GLY A 334 10.22 -25.85 6.40
C GLY A 334 9.00 -25.24 5.74
N SER A 335 7.83 -25.32 6.40
CA SER A 335 6.59 -24.72 5.90
C SER A 335 6.50 -23.25 6.28
N VAL A 336 6.41 -22.37 5.29
CA VAL A 336 6.21 -20.93 5.46
C VAL A 336 5.01 -20.51 4.61
N PRO A 337 3.89 -20.06 5.21
CA PRO A 337 2.71 -19.66 4.44
C PRO A 337 3.03 -18.44 3.58
N SER A 338 2.25 -18.20 2.52
CA SER A 338 2.39 -17.00 1.67
C SER A 338 2.36 -15.72 2.52
N GLY A 339 3.30 -14.81 2.28
CA GLY A 339 3.51 -13.59 3.07
C GLY A 339 4.10 -13.82 4.46
N GLY A 340 4.26 -15.08 4.88
CA GLY A 340 4.85 -15.47 6.15
C GLY A 340 6.38 -15.42 6.12
N SER A 341 6.96 -15.37 7.31
CA SER A 341 8.40 -15.43 7.49
C SER A 341 8.78 -16.34 8.64
N ILE A 342 9.97 -16.93 8.56
CA ILE A 342 10.65 -17.59 9.67
C ILE A 342 12.04 -16.99 9.84
N GLU A 343 12.66 -17.23 10.98
CA GLU A 343 14.03 -16.83 11.24
C GLU A 343 14.86 -18.03 11.68
N PHE A 344 16.10 -18.05 11.22
CA PHE A 344 17.15 -18.89 11.77
C PHE A 344 18.35 -18.01 12.08
N GLY A 345 19.29 -18.52 12.86
CA GLY A 345 20.50 -17.79 13.17
C GLY A 345 21.72 -18.68 13.15
N PHE A 346 22.87 -18.04 13.08
CA PHE A 346 24.14 -18.72 13.16
C PHE A 346 25.20 -17.82 13.79
N GLN A 347 26.20 -18.46 14.37
CA GLN A 347 27.44 -17.84 14.82
C GLN A 347 28.50 -18.07 13.74
N GLY A 348 29.13 -16.99 13.27
CA GLY A 348 30.25 -17.03 12.34
C GLY A 348 31.58 -16.67 13.00
N THR A 349 32.67 -17.14 12.40
CA THR A 349 34.05 -16.71 12.71
C THR A 349 34.47 -15.55 11.81
N GLY A 350 35.47 -14.78 12.23
CA GLY A 350 35.98 -13.64 11.47
C GLY A 350 35.06 -12.42 11.54
N SER A 351 35.03 -11.64 10.46
CA SER A 351 34.21 -10.42 10.36
C SER A 351 32.92 -10.68 9.58
N ALA A 352 31.81 -10.11 10.04
CA ALA A 352 30.54 -10.23 9.34
C ALA A 352 30.54 -9.36 8.06
N THR A 353 31.02 -9.92 6.95
CA THR A 353 30.91 -9.31 5.62
C THR A 353 30.16 -10.26 4.71
N THR A 354 28.99 -9.86 4.23
CA THR A 354 28.21 -10.62 3.25
C THR A 354 28.16 -9.88 1.93
N SER A 355 28.66 -10.51 0.87
CA SER A 355 28.56 -9.99 -0.50
C SER A 355 27.32 -10.51 -1.24
N ALA A 356 26.71 -11.62 -0.79
CA ALA A 356 25.47 -12.15 -1.37
C ALA A 356 24.71 -13.05 -0.39
N VAL A 357 23.39 -12.87 -0.35
CA VAL A 357 22.44 -13.78 0.28
C VAL A 357 21.40 -14.13 -0.77
N THR A 358 21.21 -15.42 -1.03
CA THR A 358 20.21 -15.90 -1.99
C THR A 358 19.26 -16.86 -1.28
N CYS A 359 17.98 -16.81 -1.64
CA CYS A 359 17.01 -17.80 -1.18
C CYS A 359 16.39 -18.54 -2.36
N ALA A 360 16.23 -19.85 -2.18
CA ALA A 360 15.50 -20.71 -3.09
C ALA A 360 14.49 -21.57 -2.32
N ARG A 361 13.47 -22.00 -3.04
CA ARG A 361 12.57 -23.09 -2.62
C ARG A 361 13.36 -24.39 -2.57
N ALA A 362 13.08 -25.25 -1.58
CA ALA A 362 13.81 -26.51 -1.37
C ALA A 362 13.03 -27.74 -1.85
#